data_AF-A0A4V6N9W0-F1
#
_entry.id   AF-A0A4V6N9W0-F1
#
_cell.length_a   1.000
_cell.length_b   1.000
_cell.length_c   1.000
_cell.angle_alpha   90.00
_cell.angle_beta   90.00
_cell.angle_gamma   90.00
#
_symmetry.space_group_name_H-M   'P 1'
#
loop_
_entity.id
_entity.type
_entity.pdbx_description
1 polymer ?
#
loop_
_entity_poly.entity_id
_entity_poly.type
_entity_poly.pdbx_seq_one_letter_code
_entity_poly.pdbx_strand_id
1 'polypeptide(L)'
;MQRNKFRFTRNSAAWLCATLFFAGCVRATAGQEPVFQQQAFILALMLCAFGVLLFAFARIATALVVSGGLFLALSFMSVMKLRYLDSPLMPSDFVYYLRSSLVETLAHYPHLFELTLGIVILVPLMLWLVWRGDRRILAGHPRGKSWLMRLGGMAVCALAFWACLLPVGPFSSVHAKDVWDKLSDDAQLTNFFVNFRDSDIVLPPMTSDAMAEQEWSATAQGLPGAAASTAYPDIIQVLEESTFDPSNYVQCNIPQCRVQMFKADKYTVSTGPMRVHTFGGGTWVSEFAALTGMPQDIFGTGGMYAPYVLAPHVRDALPQQLQRLGYLTVAIYPTNGAFLNGRNAYKAYGFDQFYDAKELGLEEWEETDTQMFDAARRIYDKVKKPGQPVFMMILTLAQHGPHDTDPLSSLPAPFNRGLLKDLPAKPALNFNTYLSNLHNSDVAMGELEKHFLDRPEPTVIVHFGDHQPSFGGLIRDMPRTLPPALVPYKHYLTYYMIKSNVKDRRMPSYPMLDIAHLPNMVLQSAGLPMDPYFSAAMELRTRCHGLYSDCIDQDLVKSYHAWTFNHLHVYDP
;
A
#
# COMPACT_ATOMS: atom_id res chain seq x y z
N MET A 1 -28.33 15.64 -67.35
CA MET A 1 -27.77 16.00 -66.03
C MET A 1 -28.18 14.96 -64.98
N GLN A 2 -27.28 14.02 -64.68
CA GLN A 2 -27.46 13.04 -63.61
C GLN A 2 -27.35 13.75 -62.25
N ARG A 3 -28.46 13.78 -61.48
CA ARG A 3 -28.45 14.18 -60.08
C ARG A 3 -27.88 13.03 -59.24
N ASN A 4 -26.64 13.17 -58.81
CA ASN A 4 -26.02 12.37 -57.76
C ASN A 4 -26.83 12.54 -56.46
N LYS A 5 -27.76 11.63 -56.17
CA LYS A 5 -28.34 11.50 -54.83
C LYS A 5 -27.39 10.63 -54.01
N PHE A 6 -26.62 11.27 -53.13
CA PHE A 6 -25.96 10.60 -52.02
C PHE A 6 -27.02 9.89 -51.16
N ARG A 7 -27.29 8.61 -51.47
CA ARG A 7 -28.05 7.73 -50.58
C ARG A 7 -27.13 7.36 -49.43
N PHE A 8 -27.17 8.15 -48.36
CA PHE A 8 -26.70 7.71 -47.04
C PHE A 8 -27.58 6.51 -46.67
N THR A 9 -27.11 5.29 -46.95
CA THR A 9 -27.84 4.09 -46.53
C THR A 9 -27.85 4.08 -45.00
N ARG A 10 -28.96 3.65 -44.38
CA ARG A 10 -29.14 3.60 -42.92
C ARG A 10 -27.97 2.94 -42.17
N ASN A 11 -27.24 2.05 -42.84
CA ASN A 11 -26.08 1.34 -42.33
C ASN A 11 -24.80 2.20 -42.29
N SER A 12 -24.64 3.16 -43.21
CA SER A 12 -23.49 4.08 -43.24
C SER A 12 -23.51 5.06 -42.05
N ALA A 13 -24.71 5.48 -41.62
CA ALA A 13 -24.87 6.33 -40.45
C ALA A 13 -24.52 5.59 -39.15
N ALA A 14 -24.99 4.35 -38.97
CA ALA A 14 -24.68 3.55 -37.78
C ALA A 14 -23.17 3.32 -37.61
N TRP A 15 -22.46 3.02 -38.71
CA TRP A 15 -21.00 2.86 -38.67
C TRP A 15 -20.28 4.17 -38.38
N LEU A 16 -20.67 5.27 -39.02
CA LEU A 16 -20.07 6.58 -38.76
C LEU A 16 -20.24 6.98 -37.28
N CYS A 17 -21.45 6.85 -36.73
CA CYS A 17 -21.73 7.15 -35.33
C CYS A 17 -20.92 6.25 -34.38
N ALA A 18 -20.84 4.94 -34.65
CA ALA A 18 -20.07 4.01 -33.83
C ALA A 18 -18.55 4.28 -33.88
N THR A 19 -18.02 4.64 -35.06
CA THR A 19 -16.62 5.03 -35.21
C THR A 19 -16.32 6.34 -34.48
N LEU A 20 -17.18 7.35 -34.58
CA LEU A 20 -17.03 8.61 -33.85
C LEU A 20 -17.11 8.37 -32.34
N PHE A 21 -18.03 7.53 -31.87
CA PHE A 21 -18.12 7.13 -30.47
C PHE A 21 -16.86 6.42 -29.99
N PHE A 22 -16.36 5.43 -30.74
CA PHE A 22 -15.14 4.71 -30.39
C PHE A 22 -13.91 5.63 -30.38
N ALA A 23 -13.79 6.54 -31.34
CA ALA A 23 -12.74 7.56 -31.35
C ALA A 23 -12.82 8.50 -30.13
N GLY A 24 -14.05 8.87 -29.74
CA GLY A 24 -14.31 9.59 -28.50
C GLY A 24 -13.87 8.81 -27.27
N CYS A 25 -14.17 7.51 -27.21
CA CYS A 25 -13.71 6.62 -26.14
C CYS A 25 -12.18 6.55 -26.10
N VAL A 26 -11.51 6.34 -27.23
CA VAL A 26 -10.03 6.32 -27.32
C VAL A 26 -9.43 7.61 -26.77
N ARG A 27 -9.99 8.78 -27.11
CA ARG A 27 -9.52 10.07 -26.58
C ARG A 27 -9.77 10.20 -25.07
N ALA A 28 -10.90 9.70 -24.58
CA ALA A 28 -11.28 9.76 -23.17
C ALA A 28 -10.59 8.69 -22.30
N THR A 29 -9.99 7.65 -22.91
CA THR A 29 -9.29 6.58 -22.20
C THR A 29 -7.80 6.60 -22.54
N ALA A 30 -7.39 5.93 -23.62
CA ALA A 30 -5.99 5.83 -24.05
C ALA A 30 -5.32 7.21 -24.17
N GLY A 31 -6.05 8.23 -24.64
CA GLY A 31 -5.54 9.60 -24.79
C GLY A 31 -5.34 10.37 -23.47
N GLN A 32 -5.82 9.83 -22.34
CA GLN A 32 -5.60 10.41 -21.00
C GLN A 32 -4.36 9.82 -20.31
N GLU A 33 -3.79 8.73 -20.83
CA GLU A 33 -2.57 8.15 -20.27
C GLU A 33 -1.38 9.11 -20.47
N PRO A 34 -0.49 9.27 -19.47
CA PRO A 34 0.43 10.41 -19.43
C PRO A 34 1.58 10.31 -20.44
N VAL A 35 2.07 9.10 -20.76
CA VAL A 35 3.14 8.93 -21.76
C VAL A 35 2.70 8.12 -22.97
N PHE A 36 3.31 8.42 -24.13
CA PHE A 36 2.97 7.80 -25.41
C PHE A 36 2.95 6.27 -25.39
N GLN A 37 3.88 5.64 -24.67
CA GLN A 37 3.93 4.17 -24.55
C GLN A 37 2.69 3.60 -23.85
N GLN A 38 2.20 4.27 -22.80
CA GLN A 38 0.97 3.89 -22.08
C GLN A 38 -0.28 4.15 -22.94
N GLN A 39 -0.31 5.27 -23.67
CA GLN A 39 -1.36 5.56 -24.65
C GLN A 39 -1.44 4.47 -25.73
N ALA A 40 -0.29 4.08 -26.28
CA ALA A 40 -0.19 3.03 -27.28
C ALA A 40 -0.59 1.65 -26.73
N PHE A 41 -0.22 1.34 -25.48
CA PHE A 41 -0.62 0.12 -24.79
C PHE A 41 -2.14 0.01 -24.66
N ILE A 42 -2.81 1.02 -24.10
CA ILE A 42 -4.28 1.01 -23.96
C ILE A 42 -4.97 0.99 -25.32
N LEU A 43 -4.48 1.74 -26.31
CA LEU A 43 -5.02 1.69 -27.67
C LEU A 43 -4.91 0.28 -28.26
N ALA A 44 -3.78 -0.42 -28.09
CA ALA A 44 -3.60 -1.78 -28.56
C ALA A 44 -4.60 -2.75 -27.89
N LEU A 45 -4.80 -2.64 -26.56
CA LEU A 45 -5.79 -3.43 -25.84
C LEU A 45 -7.21 -3.15 -26.33
N MET A 46 -7.57 -1.88 -26.57
CA MET A 46 -8.87 -1.49 -27.12
C MET A 46 -9.10 -2.07 -28.52
N LEU A 47 -8.08 -2.03 -29.40
CA LEU A 47 -8.17 -2.60 -30.75
C LEU A 47 -8.27 -4.13 -30.73
N CYS A 48 -7.55 -4.80 -29.83
CA CYS A 48 -7.65 -6.25 -29.66
C CYS A 48 -9.03 -6.65 -29.10
N ALA A 49 -9.55 -5.94 -28.09
CA ALA A 49 -10.89 -6.16 -27.56
C ALA A 49 -11.98 -5.91 -28.63
N PHE A 50 -11.83 -4.83 -29.42
CA PHE A 50 -12.67 -4.60 -30.58
C PHE A 50 -12.62 -5.76 -31.57
N GLY A 51 -11.43 -6.28 -31.89
CA GLY A 51 -11.24 -7.42 -32.77
C GLY A 51 -11.95 -8.69 -32.27
N VAL A 52 -11.77 -9.04 -30.99
CA VAL A 52 -12.48 -10.16 -30.35
C VAL A 52 -14.00 -10.00 -30.50
N LEU A 53 -14.54 -8.84 -30.16
CA LEU A 53 -15.97 -8.57 -30.26
C LEU A 53 -16.48 -8.49 -31.70
N LEU A 54 -15.64 -8.02 -32.63
CA LEU A 54 -15.95 -7.97 -34.06
C LEU A 54 -16.17 -9.37 -34.60
N PHE A 55 -15.29 -10.33 -34.28
CA PHE A 55 -15.44 -11.72 -34.70
C PHE A 55 -16.52 -12.45 -33.89
N ALA A 56 -16.72 -12.11 -32.61
CA ALA A 56 -17.80 -12.66 -31.79
C ALA A 56 -19.18 -12.24 -32.30
N PHE A 57 -19.38 -10.98 -32.68
CA PHE A 57 -20.69 -10.48 -33.15
C PHE A 57 -20.85 -10.50 -34.68
N ALA A 58 -19.74 -10.60 -35.42
CA ALA A 58 -19.65 -10.41 -36.88
C ALA A 58 -20.28 -9.08 -37.35
N ARG A 59 -20.14 -8.03 -36.52
CA ARG A 59 -20.89 -6.77 -36.55
C ARG A 59 -20.01 -5.61 -36.06
N ILE A 60 -19.70 -4.68 -36.97
CA ILE A 60 -18.68 -3.64 -36.74
C ILE A 60 -19.16 -2.58 -35.76
N ALA A 61 -20.32 -1.95 -36.00
CA ALA A 61 -20.80 -0.88 -35.13
C ALA A 61 -21.08 -1.38 -33.72
N THR A 62 -21.62 -2.60 -33.58
CA THR A 62 -21.85 -3.24 -32.28
C THR A 62 -20.52 -3.45 -31.55
N ALA A 63 -19.52 -4.03 -32.22
CA ALA A 63 -18.22 -4.28 -31.62
C ALA A 63 -17.53 -2.99 -31.18
N LEU A 64 -17.57 -1.92 -32.00
CA LEU A 64 -17.02 -0.60 -31.65
C LEU A 64 -17.70 0.01 -30.42
N VAL A 65 -19.03 -0.02 -30.35
CA VAL A 65 -19.78 0.56 -29.23
C VAL A 65 -19.53 -0.23 -27.95
N VAL A 66 -19.53 -1.56 -28.01
CA VAL A 66 -19.32 -2.38 -26.81
C VAL A 66 -17.87 -2.30 -26.33
N SER A 67 -16.86 -2.43 -27.20
CA SER A 67 -15.46 -2.34 -26.76
C SER A 67 -15.12 -0.95 -26.22
N GLY A 68 -15.53 0.12 -26.92
CA GLY A 68 -15.32 1.49 -26.46
C GLY A 68 -16.03 1.77 -25.14
N GLY A 69 -17.28 1.32 -25.00
CA GLY A 69 -18.07 1.47 -23.79
C GLY A 69 -17.46 0.75 -22.58
N LEU A 70 -16.89 -0.45 -22.76
CA LEU A 70 -16.23 -1.19 -21.67
C LEU A 70 -15.01 -0.45 -21.12
N PHE A 71 -14.14 0.07 -21.99
CA PHE A 71 -12.96 0.84 -21.55
C PHE A 71 -13.37 2.18 -20.94
N LEU A 72 -14.40 2.84 -21.48
CA LEU A 72 -14.93 4.08 -20.91
C LEU A 72 -15.53 3.83 -19.51
N ALA A 73 -16.26 2.74 -19.32
CA ALA A 73 -16.80 2.34 -18.03
C ALA A 73 -15.69 2.03 -17.02
N LEU A 74 -14.66 1.29 -17.44
CA LEU A 74 -13.50 1.01 -16.60
C LEU A 74 -12.75 2.29 -16.20
N SER A 75 -12.54 3.21 -17.14
CA SER A 75 -11.92 4.51 -16.87
C SER A 75 -12.76 5.34 -15.90
N PHE A 76 -14.07 5.38 -16.10
CA PHE A 76 -14.99 6.04 -15.18
C PHE A 76 -14.91 5.44 -13.76
N MET A 77 -14.94 4.11 -13.64
CA MET A 77 -14.77 3.44 -12.35
C MET A 77 -13.44 3.80 -11.69
N SER A 78 -12.35 3.83 -12.45
CA SER A 78 -11.03 4.20 -11.94
C SER A 78 -11.00 5.63 -11.41
N VAL A 79 -11.53 6.59 -12.17
CA VAL A 79 -11.57 8.01 -11.77
C VAL A 79 -12.50 8.22 -10.58
N MET A 80 -13.64 7.54 -10.53
CA MET A 80 -14.54 7.63 -9.37
C MET A 80 -13.91 7.03 -8.12
N LYS A 81 -13.29 5.84 -8.23
CA LYS A 81 -12.62 5.22 -7.08
C LYS A 81 -11.53 6.14 -6.54
N LEU A 82 -10.66 6.64 -7.41
CA LEU A 82 -9.59 7.55 -7.01
C LEU A 82 -10.15 8.82 -6.35
N ARG A 83 -11.21 9.42 -6.89
CA ARG A 83 -11.78 10.66 -6.35
C ARG A 83 -12.42 10.51 -4.96
N TYR A 84 -12.97 9.34 -4.65
CA TYR A 84 -13.75 9.13 -3.43
C TYR A 84 -13.03 8.31 -2.36
N LEU A 85 -12.01 7.54 -2.75
CA LEU A 85 -11.28 6.62 -1.87
C LEU A 85 -9.75 6.80 -1.96
N ASP A 86 -9.29 7.84 -2.67
CA ASP A 86 -7.88 8.21 -2.87
C ASP A 86 -6.96 7.04 -3.24
N SER A 87 -7.52 6.01 -3.88
CA SER A 87 -6.82 4.76 -4.22
C SER A 87 -7.15 4.31 -5.64
N PRO A 88 -6.14 3.78 -6.37
CA PRO A 88 -6.34 3.33 -7.74
C PRO A 88 -7.24 2.10 -7.80
N LEU A 89 -7.92 1.92 -8.94
CA LEU A 89 -8.69 0.71 -9.19
C LEU A 89 -7.75 -0.46 -9.44
N MET A 90 -7.95 -1.54 -8.70
CA MET A 90 -7.22 -2.78 -8.78
C MET A 90 -8.17 -3.93 -9.19
N PRO A 91 -7.71 -4.91 -9.98
CA PRO A 91 -8.42 -6.15 -10.22
C PRO A 91 -9.01 -6.82 -8.97
N SER A 92 -8.28 -6.78 -7.85
CA SER A 92 -8.71 -7.34 -6.55
C SER A 92 -9.98 -6.68 -6.01
N ASP A 93 -10.25 -5.41 -6.33
CA ASP A 93 -11.46 -4.70 -5.91
C ASP A 93 -12.72 -5.44 -6.34
N PHE A 94 -12.73 -6.02 -7.55
CA PHE A 94 -13.89 -6.74 -8.06
C PHE A 94 -14.24 -7.97 -7.21
N VAL A 95 -13.28 -8.56 -6.50
CA VAL A 95 -13.53 -9.67 -5.57
C VAL A 95 -14.22 -9.16 -4.30
N TYR A 96 -13.80 -8.01 -3.78
CA TYR A 96 -14.32 -7.42 -2.54
C TYR A 96 -15.68 -6.71 -2.72
N TYR A 97 -15.87 -5.96 -3.81
CA TYR A 97 -17.12 -5.22 -4.09
C TYR A 97 -18.32 -6.12 -4.38
N LEU A 98 -18.09 -7.36 -4.83
CA LEU A 98 -19.17 -8.32 -5.06
C LEU A 98 -19.83 -8.84 -3.77
N ARG A 99 -19.32 -8.50 -2.57
CA ARG A 99 -19.77 -9.12 -1.31
C ARG A 99 -20.71 -8.28 -0.41
N SER A 100 -20.79 -6.95 -0.48
CA SER A 100 -21.75 -6.23 0.41
C SER A 100 -22.07 -4.76 0.14
N SER A 101 -21.20 -3.95 -0.48
CA SER A 101 -21.33 -2.47 -0.41
C SER A 101 -22.27 -1.83 -1.44
N LEU A 102 -22.56 -2.48 -2.58
CA LEU A 102 -23.28 -1.81 -3.67
C LEU A 102 -24.74 -1.45 -3.31
N VAL A 103 -25.40 -2.33 -2.56
CA VAL A 103 -26.82 -2.15 -2.16
C VAL A 103 -26.94 -1.10 -1.05
N GLU A 104 -26.00 -1.09 -0.12
CA GLU A 104 -25.98 -0.16 1.02
C GLU A 104 -25.64 1.27 0.56
N THR A 105 -24.69 1.42 -0.36
CA THR A 105 -24.36 2.72 -0.98
C THR A 105 -25.53 3.27 -1.81
N LEU A 106 -26.22 2.42 -2.59
CA LEU A 106 -27.40 2.85 -3.34
C LEU A 106 -28.53 3.30 -2.40
N ALA A 107 -28.76 2.56 -1.30
CA ALA A 107 -29.77 2.91 -0.28
C ALA A 107 -29.52 4.28 0.38
N HIS A 108 -28.26 4.71 0.49
CA HIS A 108 -27.90 5.99 1.10
C HIS A 108 -28.10 7.20 0.18
N TYR A 109 -28.09 7.00 -1.14
CA TYR A 109 -28.13 8.08 -2.14
C TYR A 109 -29.26 7.86 -3.17
N PRO A 110 -30.49 8.34 -2.90
CA PRO A 110 -31.66 8.06 -3.74
C PRO A 110 -31.54 8.55 -5.19
N HIS A 111 -30.75 9.60 -5.46
CA HIS A 111 -30.50 10.09 -6.82
C HIS A 111 -29.63 9.12 -7.65
N LEU A 112 -28.83 8.26 -7.00
CA LEU A 112 -28.09 7.20 -7.70
C LEU A 112 -29.02 6.09 -8.16
N PHE A 113 -30.20 5.89 -7.57
CA PHE A 113 -31.18 4.92 -8.07
C PHE A 113 -31.75 5.33 -9.43
N GLU A 114 -32.11 6.60 -9.60
CA GLU A 114 -32.63 7.11 -10.88
C GLU A 114 -31.59 7.01 -11.99
N LEU A 115 -30.33 7.39 -11.68
CA LEU A 115 -29.21 7.21 -12.60
C LEU A 115 -28.98 5.73 -12.94
N THR A 116 -29.00 4.86 -11.94
CA THR A 116 -28.82 3.41 -12.11
C THR A 116 -29.93 2.83 -12.98
N LEU A 117 -31.19 3.17 -12.71
CA LEU A 117 -32.34 2.73 -13.50
C LEU A 117 -32.26 3.25 -14.94
N GLY A 118 -31.87 4.51 -15.11
CA GLY A 118 -31.60 5.11 -16.42
C GLY A 118 -30.54 4.33 -17.19
N ILE A 119 -29.40 3.99 -16.58
CA ILE A 119 -28.35 3.18 -17.19
C ILE A 119 -28.88 1.78 -17.56
N VAL A 120 -29.58 1.11 -16.64
CA VAL A 120 -30.11 -0.25 -16.82
C VAL A 120 -31.15 -0.33 -17.94
N ILE A 121 -31.90 0.74 -18.21
CA ILE A 121 -32.89 0.78 -19.30
C ILE A 121 -32.28 1.28 -20.60
N LEU A 122 -31.56 2.40 -20.56
CA LEU A 122 -31.07 3.09 -21.75
C LEU A 122 -29.91 2.35 -22.42
N VAL A 123 -28.99 1.76 -21.65
CA VAL A 123 -27.84 1.05 -22.23
C VAL A 123 -28.29 -0.17 -23.04
N PRO A 124 -29.13 -1.09 -22.53
CA PRO A 124 -29.64 -2.20 -23.34
C PRO A 124 -30.46 -1.75 -24.54
N LEU A 125 -31.28 -0.69 -24.40
CA LEU A 125 -32.05 -0.13 -25.51
C LEU A 125 -31.12 0.40 -26.62
N MET A 126 -30.08 1.16 -26.26
CA MET A 126 -29.09 1.68 -27.20
C MET A 126 -28.30 0.54 -27.87
N LEU A 127 -27.86 -0.46 -27.11
CA LEU A 127 -27.20 -1.65 -27.65
C LEU A 127 -28.11 -2.42 -28.60
N TRP A 128 -29.40 -2.54 -28.29
CA TRP A 128 -30.40 -3.17 -29.15
C TRP A 128 -30.63 -2.38 -30.45
N LEU A 129 -30.68 -1.05 -30.38
CA LEU A 129 -30.81 -0.17 -31.55
C LEU A 129 -29.58 -0.28 -32.46
N VAL A 130 -28.37 -0.23 -31.90
CA VAL A 130 -27.12 -0.43 -32.64
C VAL A 130 -27.11 -1.82 -33.27
N TRP A 131 -27.46 -2.86 -32.51
CA TRP A 131 -27.56 -4.22 -33.02
C TRP A 131 -28.55 -4.31 -34.19
N ARG A 132 -29.75 -3.72 -34.09
CA ARG A 132 -30.74 -3.71 -35.18
C ARG A 132 -30.26 -2.92 -36.41
N GLY A 133 -29.46 -1.88 -36.22
CA GLY A 133 -28.90 -1.05 -37.28
C GLY A 133 -27.64 -1.62 -37.94
N ASP A 134 -26.97 -2.59 -37.33
CA ASP A 134 -25.66 -3.07 -37.76
C ASP A 134 -25.71 -4.25 -38.75
N ARG A 135 -24.86 -4.17 -39.77
CA ARG A 135 -24.76 -5.18 -40.84
C ARG A 135 -23.84 -6.31 -40.41
N ARG A 136 -24.29 -7.55 -40.67
CA ARG A 136 -23.44 -8.74 -40.52
C ARG A 136 -22.46 -8.85 -41.68
N ILE A 137 -21.15 -8.79 -41.40
CA ILE A 137 -20.10 -8.78 -42.43
C ILE A 137 -19.77 -10.19 -42.98
N LEU A 138 -20.06 -11.25 -42.23
CA LEU A 138 -19.79 -12.65 -42.63
C LEU A 138 -21.02 -13.41 -43.15
N ALA A 139 -22.15 -12.73 -43.35
CA ALA A 139 -23.41 -13.36 -43.74
C ALA A 139 -23.38 -14.03 -45.13
N GLY A 140 -22.45 -13.63 -46.01
CA GLY A 140 -22.29 -14.18 -47.36
C GLY A 140 -21.45 -15.46 -47.45
N HIS A 141 -20.87 -15.94 -46.35
CA HIS A 141 -20.04 -17.14 -46.32
C HIS A 141 -20.82 -18.38 -45.89
N PRO A 142 -20.44 -19.60 -46.33
CA PRO A 142 -20.99 -20.85 -45.80
C PRO A 142 -20.85 -20.91 -44.28
N ARG A 143 -21.86 -21.46 -43.58
CA ARG A 143 -21.93 -21.45 -42.12
C ARG A 143 -20.64 -21.97 -41.47
N GLY A 144 -20.09 -23.10 -41.94
CA GLY A 144 -18.84 -23.66 -41.41
C GLY A 144 -17.63 -22.73 -41.57
N LYS A 145 -17.46 -22.14 -42.76
CA LYS A 145 -16.37 -21.18 -43.03
C LYS A 145 -16.52 -19.89 -42.21
N SER A 146 -17.74 -19.37 -42.07
CA SER A 146 -18.00 -18.21 -41.21
C SER A 146 -17.68 -18.51 -39.74
N TRP A 147 -17.98 -19.71 -39.24
CA TRP A 147 -17.65 -20.12 -37.88
C TRP A 147 -16.14 -20.22 -37.66
N LEU A 148 -15.42 -20.87 -38.57
CA LEU A 148 -13.96 -20.97 -38.50
C LEU A 148 -13.27 -19.60 -38.54
N MET A 149 -13.72 -18.68 -39.40
CA MET A 149 -13.19 -17.32 -39.45
C MET A 149 -13.45 -16.54 -38.15
N ARG A 150 -14.61 -16.74 -37.52
CA ARG A 150 -14.93 -16.09 -36.25
C ARG A 150 -14.07 -16.64 -35.12
N LEU A 151 -13.95 -17.96 -34.99
CA LEU A 151 -13.12 -18.58 -33.96
C LEU A 151 -11.64 -18.23 -34.16
N GLY A 152 -11.12 -18.31 -35.39
CA GLY A 152 -9.75 -17.96 -35.71
C GLY A 152 -9.45 -16.48 -35.44
N GLY A 153 -10.35 -15.58 -35.86
CA GLY A 153 -10.20 -14.15 -35.59
C GLY A 153 -10.29 -13.80 -34.11
N MET A 154 -11.23 -14.39 -33.37
CA MET A 154 -11.31 -14.25 -31.91
C MET A 154 -10.02 -14.72 -31.23
N ALA A 155 -9.52 -15.90 -31.61
CA ALA A 155 -8.29 -16.45 -31.05
C ALA A 155 -7.08 -15.57 -31.34
N VAL A 156 -6.90 -15.09 -32.57
CA VAL A 156 -5.80 -14.18 -32.93
C VAL A 156 -5.86 -12.88 -32.14
N CYS A 157 -7.03 -12.24 -32.05
CA CYS A 157 -7.18 -11.00 -31.30
C CYS A 157 -7.02 -11.19 -29.78
N ALA A 158 -7.49 -12.32 -29.24
CA ALA A 158 -7.31 -12.65 -27.83
C ALA A 158 -5.85 -12.96 -27.50
N LEU A 159 -5.13 -13.69 -28.37
CA LEU A 159 -3.70 -13.93 -28.23
C LEU A 159 -2.89 -12.63 -28.35
N ALA A 160 -3.28 -11.72 -29.24
CA ALA A 160 -2.67 -10.40 -29.34
C ALA A 160 -2.92 -9.55 -28.08
N PHE A 161 -4.15 -9.58 -27.54
CA PHE A 161 -4.47 -8.94 -26.26
C PHE A 161 -3.60 -9.49 -25.13
N TRP A 162 -3.53 -10.82 -25.00
CA TRP A 162 -2.70 -11.50 -24.01
C TRP A 162 -1.21 -11.18 -24.18
N ALA A 163 -0.70 -11.19 -25.41
CA ALA A 163 0.69 -10.84 -25.70
C ALA A 163 1.03 -9.40 -25.30
N CYS A 164 0.10 -8.45 -25.43
CA CYS A 164 0.28 -7.07 -24.97
C CYS A 164 0.45 -6.99 -23.44
N LEU A 165 -0.20 -7.87 -22.68
CA LEU A 165 -0.12 -7.93 -21.21
C LEU A 165 1.13 -8.65 -20.68
N LEU A 166 1.94 -9.27 -21.56
CA LEU A 166 3.15 -9.97 -21.13
C LEU A 166 4.27 -8.97 -20.81
N PRO A 167 4.98 -9.12 -19.68
CA PRO A 167 6.13 -8.28 -19.36
C PRO A 167 7.28 -8.35 -20.38
N VAL A 168 7.39 -9.48 -21.09
CA VAL A 168 8.37 -9.69 -22.18
C VAL A 168 7.76 -9.41 -23.57
N GLY A 169 6.55 -8.86 -23.61
CA GLY A 169 5.79 -8.58 -24.82
C GLY A 169 6.16 -7.24 -25.49
N PRO A 170 5.35 -6.77 -26.47
CA PRO A 170 5.62 -5.56 -27.23
C PRO A 170 5.58 -4.26 -26.39
N PHE A 171 4.98 -4.31 -25.20
CA PHE A 171 4.89 -3.18 -24.26
C PHE A 171 5.71 -3.44 -22.98
N SER A 172 6.81 -4.17 -23.07
CA SER A 172 7.67 -4.52 -21.93
C SER A 172 8.12 -3.31 -21.11
N SER A 173 8.32 -2.15 -21.73
CA SER A 173 8.70 -0.91 -21.03
C SER A 173 7.65 -0.42 -20.03
N VAL A 174 6.37 -0.67 -20.29
CA VAL A 174 5.26 -0.34 -19.36
C VAL A 174 5.32 -1.25 -18.13
N HIS A 175 5.67 -2.53 -18.32
CA HIS A 175 5.83 -3.50 -17.24
C HIS A 175 7.16 -3.38 -16.50
N ALA A 176 8.21 -2.81 -17.12
CA ALA A 176 9.55 -2.71 -16.56
C ALA A 176 9.71 -1.57 -15.53
N LYS A 177 8.74 -0.66 -15.43
CA LYS A 177 8.73 0.38 -14.38
C LYS A 177 8.74 -0.25 -12.98
N ASP A 178 9.38 0.41 -12.02
CA ASP A 178 9.30 0.03 -10.62
C ASP A 178 7.84 0.05 -10.14
N VAL A 179 7.48 -0.90 -9.26
CA VAL A 179 6.09 -1.06 -8.81
C VAL A 179 5.59 0.19 -8.10
N TRP A 180 6.46 0.85 -7.33
CA TRP A 180 6.15 2.13 -6.70
C TRP A 180 5.83 3.23 -7.72
N ASP A 181 6.61 3.32 -8.81
CA ASP A 181 6.38 4.32 -9.85
C ASP A 181 5.06 4.07 -10.59
N LYS A 182 4.68 2.79 -10.78
CA LYS A 182 3.37 2.43 -11.33
C LYS A 182 2.22 2.77 -10.37
N LEU A 183 2.41 2.58 -9.07
CA LEU A 183 1.38 2.89 -8.07
C LEU A 183 1.19 4.40 -7.87
N SER A 184 2.23 5.19 -8.12
CA SER A 184 2.25 6.64 -7.89
C SER A 184 2.07 7.50 -9.15
N ASP A 185 2.04 6.91 -10.35
CA ASP A 185 1.78 7.65 -11.60
C ASP A 185 0.29 7.75 -11.96
N ASP A 186 -0.04 8.70 -12.82
CA ASP A 186 -1.42 8.99 -13.23
C ASP A 186 -1.96 8.03 -14.32
N ALA A 187 -1.29 6.90 -14.57
CA ALA A 187 -1.59 5.98 -15.68
C ALA A 187 -2.70 4.98 -15.35
N GLN A 188 -3.89 5.51 -15.05
CA GLN A 188 -5.00 4.78 -14.42
C GLN A 188 -5.35 3.42 -15.07
N LEU A 189 -5.61 3.39 -16.38
CA LEU A 189 -5.96 2.13 -17.04
C LEU A 189 -4.74 1.24 -17.25
N THR A 190 -3.59 1.84 -17.53
CA THR A 190 -2.35 1.09 -17.69
C THR A 190 -2.04 0.31 -16.42
N ASN A 191 -2.10 0.97 -15.27
CA ASN A 191 -1.82 0.39 -13.96
C ASN A 191 -2.85 -0.69 -13.62
N PHE A 192 -4.14 -0.49 -13.92
CA PHE A 192 -5.16 -1.53 -13.77
C PHE A 192 -4.80 -2.82 -14.53
N PHE A 193 -4.37 -2.71 -15.79
CA PHE A 193 -4.04 -3.89 -16.60
C PHE A 193 -2.71 -4.54 -16.22
N VAL A 194 -1.70 -3.74 -15.83
CA VAL A 194 -0.41 -4.25 -15.35
C VAL A 194 -0.57 -4.95 -14.00
N ASN A 195 -1.47 -4.47 -13.14
CA ASN A 195 -1.72 -5.03 -11.82
C ASN A 195 -2.15 -6.50 -11.83
N PHE A 196 -2.81 -6.99 -12.89
CA PHE A 196 -3.20 -8.40 -13.02
C PHE A 196 -2.05 -9.37 -12.84
N ARG A 197 -0.82 -8.93 -13.11
CA ARG A 197 0.39 -9.74 -12.92
C ARG A 197 1.28 -9.20 -11.81
N ASP A 198 1.37 -7.88 -11.66
CA ASP A 198 2.21 -7.29 -10.62
C ASP A 198 1.70 -7.63 -9.21
N SER A 199 0.40 -7.93 -9.06
CA SER A 199 -0.20 -8.40 -7.80
C SER A 199 -0.02 -9.91 -7.54
N ASP A 200 0.54 -10.68 -8.48
CA ASP A 200 0.87 -12.09 -8.25
C ASP A 200 1.94 -12.20 -7.16
N ILE A 201 1.70 -13.11 -6.22
CA ILE A 201 2.61 -13.37 -5.11
C ILE A 201 3.61 -14.43 -5.53
N VAL A 202 4.89 -14.17 -5.24
CA VAL A 202 5.96 -15.15 -5.38
C VAL A 202 6.44 -15.49 -3.98
N LEU A 203 6.31 -16.75 -3.57
CA LEU A 203 6.84 -17.17 -2.27
C LEU A 203 8.38 -17.09 -2.28
N PRO A 204 9.00 -16.73 -1.14
CA PRO A 204 10.45 -16.64 -1.05
C PRO A 204 11.09 -18.02 -1.21
N PRO A 205 12.39 -18.07 -1.58
CA PRO A 205 13.12 -19.33 -1.64
C PRO A 205 13.17 -19.99 -0.25
N MET A 206 13.04 -21.31 -0.24
CA MET A 206 13.00 -22.16 0.95
C MET A 206 13.98 -23.32 0.81
N THR A 207 14.55 -23.79 1.92
CA THR A 207 15.29 -25.07 1.94
C THR A 207 14.32 -26.25 2.10
N SER A 208 14.84 -27.47 2.27
CA SER A 208 14.00 -28.63 2.59
C SER A 208 13.48 -28.58 4.02
N ASP A 209 12.31 -29.18 4.25
CA ASP A 209 11.69 -29.26 5.58
C ASP A 209 12.62 -29.90 6.63
N ALA A 210 13.46 -30.86 6.23
CA ALA A 210 14.43 -31.50 7.12
C ALA A 210 15.54 -30.54 7.58
N MET A 211 16.02 -29.66 6.68
CA MET A 211 16.98 -28.62 7.07
C MET A 211 16.32 -27.58 7.98
N ALA A 212 15.09 -27.20 7.68
CA ALA A 212 14.33 -26.27 8.52
C ALA A 212 14.14 -26.82 9.94
N GLU A 213 13.72 -28.08 10.07
CA GLU A 213 13.57 -28.75 11.38
C GLU A 213 14.90 -28.80 12.14
N GLN A 214 16.00 -29.12 11.45
CA GLN A 214 17.33 -29.17 12.05
C GLN A 214 17.75 -27.80 12.60
N GLU A 215 17.49 -26.72 11.87
CA GLU A 215 17.90 -25.36 12.26
C GLU A 215 16.98 -24.73 13.31
N TRP A 216 15.68 -25.05 13.31
CA TRP A 216 14.67 -24.26 14.02
C TRP A 216 13.81 -25.03 15.04
N SER A 217 13.92 -26.36 15.13
CA SER A 217 13.13 -27.18 16.09
C SER A 217 13.26 -26.73 17.55
N ALA A 218 14.39 -26.12 17.93
CA ALA A 218 14.58 -25.54 19.26
C ALA A 218 13.57 -24.42 19.60
N THR A 219 13.00 -23.78 18.58
CA THR A 219 12.00 -22.70 18.71
C THR A 219 10.57 -23.22 18.77
N ALA A 220 10.34 -24.52 18.52
CA ALA A 220 9.00 -25.12 18.40
C ALA A 220 8.15 -25.05 19.68
N GLN A 221 8.78 -24.84 20.85
CA GLN A 221 8.08 -24.68 22.13
C GLN A 221 7.78 -23.22 22.47
N GLY A 222 8.23 -22.27 21.64
CA GLY A 222 8.22 -20.85 21.95
C GLY A 222 9.20 -20.50 23.07
N LEU A 223 9.10 -19.27 23.55
CA LEU A 223 9.89 -18.76 24.68
C LEU A 223 8.97 -18.28 25.80
N PRO A 224 9.22 -18.66 27.05
CA PRO A 224 8.46 -18.13 28.17
C PRO A 224 8.75 -16.63 28.33
N GLY A 225 7.76 -15.88 28.82
CA GLY A 225 7.92 -14.48 29.16
C GLY A 225 8.87 -14.29 30.35
N ALA A 226 9.32 -13.05 30.57
CA ALA A 226 10.18 -12.74 31.70
C ALA A 226 9.44 -12.98 33.03
N ALA A 227 9.96 -13.86 33.87
CA ALA A 227 9.39 -14.21 35.16
C ALA A 227 9.53 -13.06 36.17
N ALA A 228 8.64 -12.05 36.13
CA ALA A 228 8.61 -10.99 37.14
C ALA A 228 7.37 -10.08 37.21
N SER A 229 6.36 -10.12 36.30
CA SER A 229 5.20 -9.22 36.45
C SER A 229 3.88 -9.96 36.60
N THR A 230 3.09 -9.53 37.57
CA THR A 230 1.70 -9.95 37.79
C THR A 230 0.73 -9.35 36.76
N ALA A 231 1.22 -8.44 35.90
CA ALA A 231 0.46 -7.79 34.83
C ALA A 231 1.36 -7.47 33.63
N TYR A 232 0.90 -7.75 32.42
CA TYR A 232 1.57 -7.36 31.19
C TYR A 232 1.43 -5.84 30.93
N PRO A 233 2.45 -5.18 30.34
CA PRO A 233 2.39 -3.75 30.08
C PRO A 233 1.43 -3.41 28.93
N ASP A 234 0.87 -2.20 28.97
CA ASP A 234 0.27 -1.64 27.75
C ASP A 234 1.37 -1.39 26.72
N ILE A 235 1.04 -1.52 25.44
CA ILE A 235 1.95 -1.32 24.33
C ILE A 235 1.35 -0.25 23.42
N ILE A 236 2.02 0.89 23.30
CA ILE A 236 1.66 1.97 22.39
C ILE A 236 2.69 1.99 21.27
N GLN A 237 2.29 1.59 20.07
CA GLN A 237 3.14 1.56 18.89
C GLN A 237 2.72 2.67 17.93
N VAL A 238 3.64 3.55 17.57
CA VAL A 238 3.42 4.69 16.69
C VAL A 238 4.24 4.49 15.42
N LEU A 239 3.55 4.43 14.29
CA LEU A 239 4.16 4.61 12.99
C LEU A 239 4.15 6.10 12.68
N GLU A 240 5.35 6.67 12.56
CA GLU A 240 5.56 8.07 12.21
C GLU A 240 5.73 8.20 10.70
N GLU A 241 4.69 8.71 10.03
CA GLU A 241 4.65 8.90 8.58
C GLU A 241 5.88 9.65 8.09
N SER A 242 6.50 9.18 7.02
CA SER A 242 7.65 9.82 6.36
C SER A 242 8.78 10.29 7.28
N THR A 243 8.90 9.77 8.50
CA THR A 243 9.75 10.38 9.55
C THR A 243 11.11 9.70 9.65
N PHE A 244 12.17 10.49 9.64
CA PHE A 244 13.55 10.04 9.81
C PHE A 244 14.41 11.09 10.54
N ASP A 245 15.55 10.70 11.09
CA ASP A 245 16.50 11.65 11.68
C ASP A 245 17.24 12.45 10.58
N PRO A 246 16.98 13.75 10.42
CA PRO A 246 17.56 14.54 9.35
C PRO A 246 19.00 14.97 9.61
N SER A 247 19.53 14.74 10.82
CA SER A 247 20.88 15.15 11.20
C SER A 247 21.99 14.42 10.42
N ASN A 248 21.66 13.35 9.68
CA ASN A 248 22.56 12.67 8.78
C ASN A 248 22.79 13.42 7.44
N TYR A 249 22.03 14.45 7.10
CA TYR A 249 22.27 15.28 5.91
C TYR A 249 23.29 16.37 6.21
N VAL A 250 24.25 16.57 5.30
CA VAL A 250 25.36 17.53 5.49
C VAL A 250 24.85 18.95 5.77
N GLN A 251 23.76 19.35 5.10
CA GLN A 251 23.14 20.66 5.28
C GLN A 251 22.39 20.79 6.61
N CYS A 252 21.99 19.69 7.25
CA CYS A 252 21.17 19.70 8.46
C CYS A 252 22.03 19.80 9.75
N ASN A 253 22.85 20.84 9.83
CA ASN A 253 23.79 21.07 10.94
C ASN A 253 23.30 22.11 11.98
N ILE A 254 22.00 22.40 12.00
CA ILE A 254 21.36 23.39 12.88
C ILE A 254 20.58 22.72 14.03
N PRO A 255 20.25 23.43 15.13
CA PRO A 255 19.49 22.86 16.25
C PRO A 255 18.14 22.23 15.87
N GLN A 256 17.45 22.79 14.86
CA GLN A 256 16.16 22.31 14.36
C GLN A 256 16.23 20.89 13.76
N CYS A 257 17.41 20.44 13.37
CA CYS A 257 17.63 19.08 12.87
C CYS A 257 17.82 18.04 13.99
N ARG A 258 17.89 18.47 15.25
CA ARG A 258 18.28 17.64 16.41
C ARG A 258 17.16 17.63 17.46
N VAL A 259 15.99 17.18 17.05
CA VAL A 259 14.77 17.04 17.88
C VAL A 259 14.95 16.01 19.01
N GLN A 260 14.08 16.02 20.00
CA GLN A 260 14.22 15.18 21.21
C GLN A 260 13.74 13.74 21.00
N MET A 261 12.76 13.51 20.13
CA MET A 261 12.21 12.18 19.83
C MET A 261 13.27 11.18 19.34
N PHE A 262 14.38 11.66 18.74
CA PHE A 262 15.50 10.81 18.31
C PHE A 262 16.58 10.60 19.38
N LYS A 263 16.47 11.26 20.54
CA LYS A 263 17.49 11.17 21.60
C LYS A 263 17.05 10.21 22.69
N ALA A 264 18.00 9.40 23.14
CA ALA A 264 17.79 8.53 24.28
C ALA A 264 17.62 9.34 25.57
N ASP A 265 16.72 8.89 26.43
CA ASP A 265 16.47 9.45 27.75
C ASP A 265 16.41 8.34 28.82
N LYS A 266 15.91 8.67 30.02
CA LYS A 266 15.80 7.73 31.16
C LYS A 266 14.85 6.55 30.91
N TYR A 267 13.92 6.66 29.96
CA TYR A 267 12.96 5.61 29.60
C TYR A 267 13.42 4.80 28.39
N THR A 268 14.40 5.27 27.61
CA THR A 268 14.91 4.56 26.43
C THR A 268 15.52 3.22 26.82
N VAL A 269 14.98 2.15 26.22
CA VAL A 269 15.46 0.77 26.37
C VAL A 269 16.24 0.33 25.14
N SER A 270 15.83 0.75 23.95
CA SER A 270 16.51 0.43 22.70
C SER A 270 16.22 1.49 21.64
N THR A 271 17.18 1.78 20.78
CA THR A 271 17.03 2.72 19.67
C THR A 271 18.11 2.49 18.64
N GLY A 272 17.87 2.87 17.39
CA GLY A 272 18.89 2.89 16.37
C GLY A 272 18.34 3.09 14.96
N PRO A 273 19.23 3.02 13.95
CA PRO A 273 18.83 3.02 12.56
C PRO A 273 17.95 1.81 12.25
N MET A 274 16.87 2.04 11.50
CA MET A 274 16.00 0.97 11.02
C MET A 274 16.02 0.90 9.50
N ARG A 275 16.18 -0.30 8.94
CA ARG A 275 15.97 -0.55 7.52
C ARG A 275 14.49 -0.80 7.27
N VAL A 276 13.92 -0.04 6.35
CA VAL A 276 12.58 -0.26 5.79
C VAL A 276 12.70 -0.75 4.35
N HIS A 277 11.58 -1.18 3.77
CA HIS A 277 11.57 -1.77 2.43
C HIS A 277 10.83 -0.92 1.40
N THR A 278 10.59 0.35 1.72
CA THR A 278 9.96 1.31 0.80
C THR A 278 10.58 2.70 0.98
N PHE A 279 10.36 3.58 0.00
CA PHE A 279 10.88 4.94 -0.02
C PHE A 279 9.86 5.88 -0.64
N GLY A 280 9.64 7.03 -0.01
CA GLY A 280 8.83 8.11 -0.55
C GLY A 280 7.32 7.89 -0.48
N GLY A 281 6.88 6.77 0.06
CA GLY A 281 5.49 6.35 0.21
C GLY A 281 5.40 4.85 0.43
N GLY A 282 4.18 4.31 0.45
CA GLY A 282 3.95 2.88 0.61
C GLY A 282 3.86 2.44 2.07
N THR A 283 3.45 3.34 2.98
CA THR A 283 3.24 3.12 4.42
C THR A 283 2.72 1.72 4.75
N TRP A 284 1.72 1.25 4.00
CA TRP A 284 1.09 -0.06 4.16
C TRP A 284 2.03 -1.28 4.10
N VAL A 285 3.18 -1.19 3.44
CA VAL A 285 4.16 -2.29 3.42
C VAL A 285 5.04 -2.27 4.67
N SER A 286 5.33 -1.08 5.21
CA SER A 286 5.98 -0.92 6.51
C SER A 286 5.04 -1.32 7.64
N GLU A 287 3.74 -1.02 7.53
CA GLU A 287 2.69 -1.56 8.41
C GLU A 287 2.68 -3.09 8.38
N PHE A 288 2.66 -3.69 7.19
CA PHE A 288 2.71 -5.14 7.02
C PHE A 288 3.94 -5.74 7.71
N ALA A 289 5.14 -5.18 7.50
CA ALA A 289 6.36 -5.71 8.11
C ALA A 289 6.39 -5.52 9.64
N ALA A 290 5.98 -4.35 10.13
CA ALA A 290 5.97 -4.01 11.55
C ALA A 290 4.90 -4.76 12.36
N LEU A 291 3.88 -5.33 11.70
CA LEU A 291 2.83 -6.13 12.33
C LEU A 291 3.05 -7.62 12.15
N THR A 292 3.50 -8.07 10.97
CA THR A 292 3.62 -9.50 10.67
C THR A 292 5.00 -10.06 10.95
N GLY A 293 6.06 -9.25 10.89
CA GLY A 293 7.44 -9.72 10.96
C GLY A 293 7.98 -10.28 9.64
N MET A 294 7.29 -10.00 8.53
CA MET A 294 7.69 -10.36 7.18
C MET A 294 7.83 -9.09 6.33
N PRO A 295 8.99 -8.82 5.71
CA PRO A 295 9.08 -7.74 4.76
C PRO A 295 8.35 -8.09 3.47
N GLN A 296 7.71 -7.12 2.83
CA GLN A 296 6.84 -7.38 1.69
C GLN A 296 7.60 -7.83 0.43
N ASP A 297 8.85 -7.38 0.26
CA ASP A 297 9.62 -7.61 -0.96
C ASP A 297 10.06 -9.07 -1.13
N ILE A 298 10.00 -9.89 -0.07
CA ILE A 298 10.18 -11.35 -0.17
C ILE A 298 9.06 -12.03 -0.96
N PHE A 299 7.92 -11.35 -1.13
CA PHE A 299 6.76 -11.82 -1.88
C PHE A 299 6.76 -11.40 -3.36
N GLY A 300 7.88 -10.88 -3.85
CA GLY A 300 8.00 -10.32 -5.20
C GLY A 300 7.21 -9.00 -5.35
N THR A 301 6.80 -8.68 -6.57
CA THR A 301 6.06 -7.44 -6.86
C THR A 301 4.71 -7.39 -6.17
N GLY A 302 4.08 -8.55 -5.92
CA GLY A 302 2.81 -8.68 -5.21
C GLY A 302 2.86 -8.09 -3.80
N GLY A 303 4.05 -8.05 -3.19
CA GLY A 303 4.25 -7.48 -1.86
C GLY A 303 3.84 -6.01 -1.73
N MET A 304 3.97 -5.22 -2.79
CA MET A 304 3.51 -3.82 -2.77
C MET A 304 1.98 -3.69 -2.67
N TYR A 305 1.24 -4.78 -2.84
CA TYR A 305 -0.21 -4.85 -2.71
C TYR A 305 -0.61 -5.58 -1.41
N ALA A 306 0.27 -5.58 -0.40
CA ALA A 306 0.09 -6.33 0.85
C ALA A 306 -1.32 -6.27 1.46
N PRO A 307 -2.00 -5.10 1.56
CA PRO A 307 -3.36 -5.05 2.10
C PRO A 307 -4.39 -5.88 1.33
N TYR A 308 -4.19 -6.09 0.04
CA TYR A 308 -5.14 -6.79 -0.84
C TYR A 308 -4.80 -8.26 -1.00
N VAL A 309 -3.52 -8.59 -1.16
CA VAL A 309 -3.08 -9.93 -1.58
C VAL A 309 -2.28 -10.68 -0.50
N LEU A 310 -1.58 -10.00 0.42
CA LEU A 310 -0.84 -10.69 1.48
C LEU A 310 -1.66 -10.80 2.77
N ALA A 311 -2.27 -9.70 3.22
CA ALA A 311 -2.99 -9.63 4.48
C ALA A 311 -4.03 -10.75 4.68
N PRO A 312 -4.86 -11.12 3.68
CA PRO A 312 -5.84 -12.21 3.84
C PRO A 312 -5.24 -13.59 4.14
N HIS A 313 -3.94 -13.78 3.88
CA HIS A 313 -3.23 -15.05 4.00
C HIS A 313 -2.37 -15.12 5.27
N VAL A 314 -2.25 -14.02 6.03
CA VAL A 314 -1.51 -13.97 7.29
C VAL A 314 -2.28 -14.71 8.39
N ARG A 315 -1.60 -15.64 9.07
CA ARG A 315 -2.17 -16.46 10.15
C ARG A 315 -1.56 -16.16 11.53
N ASP A 316 -0.33 -15.67 11.55
CA ASP A 316 0.33 -15.21 12.76
C ASP A 316 1.00 -13.84 12.56
N ALA A 317 0.55 -12.87 13.36
CA ALA A 317 1.03 -11.50 13.42
C ALA A 317 1.05 -11.02 14.89
N LEU A 318 1.74 -9.91 15.14
CA LEU A 318 1.88 -9.32 16.46
C LEU A 318 0.51 -9.10 17.16
N PRO A 319 -0.52 -8.53 16.51
CA PRO A 319 -1.82 -8.36 17.16
C PRO A 319 -2.46 -9.71 17.55
N GLN A 320 -2.39 -10.72 16.68
CA GLN A 320 -2.94 -12.06 16.97
C GLN A 320 -2.23 -12.73 18.16
N GLN A 321 -0.90 -12.59 18.24
CA GLN A 321 -0.17 -13.08 19.40
C GLN A 321 -0.57 -12.34 20.67
N LEU A 322 -0.69 -11.01 20.61
CA LEU A 322 -1.10 -10.20 21.76
C LEU A 322 -2.54 -10.56 22.20
N GLN A 323 -3.46 -10.84 21.28
CA GLN A 323 -4.78 -11.36 21.59
C GLN A 323 -4.72 -12.70 22.34
N ARG A 324 -3.85 -13.63 21.93
CA ARG A 324 -3.62 -14.90 22.65
C ARG A 324 -3.12 -14.67 24.08
N LEU A 325 -2.46 -13.54 24.34
CA LEU A 325 -2.01 -13.11 25.66
C LEU A 325 -3.02 -12.24 26.43
N GLY A 326 -4.24 -12.09 25.89
CA GLY A 326 -5.34 -11.37 26.55
C GLY A 326 -5.35 -9.86 26.33
N TYR A 327 -4.55 -9.34 25.39
CA TYR A 327 -4.60 -7.93 25.02
C TYR A 327 -5.89 -7.60 24.28
N LEU A 328 -6.38 -6.37 24.47
CA LEU A 328 -7.25 -5.71 23.50
C LEU A 328 -6.36 -5.03 22.45
N THR A 329 -6.57 -5.33 21.17
CA THR A 329 -5.79 -4.75 20.06
C THR A 329 -6.59 -3.65 19.34
N VAL A 330 -6.04 -2.45 19.26
CA VAL A 330 -6.71 -1.26 18.73
C VAL A 330 -5.85 -0.58 17.68
N ALA A 331 -6.43 -0.25 16.54
CA ALA A 331 -5.80 0.56 15.50
C ALA A 331 -6.44 1.95 15.42
N ILE A 332 -5.61 2.99 15.38
CA ILE A 332 -5.97 4.39 15.18
C ILE A 332 -5.40 4.81 13.83
N TYR A 333 -6.29 5.04 12.87
CA TYR A 333 -5.94 5.22 11.45
C TYR A 333 -6.27 6.66 11.00
N PRO A 334 -5.33 7.37 10.35
CA PRO A 334 -5.48 8.79 10.01
C PRO A 334 -6.28 9.04 8.73
N THR A 335 -6.63 7.98 8.00
CA THR A 335 -7.43 8.08 6.77
C THR A 335 -8.66 7.21 6.86
N ASN A 336 -9.54 7.29 5.87
CA ASN A 336 -10.69 6.43 5.72
C ASN A 336 -10.28 4.95 5.71
N GLY A 337 -10.94 4.09 6.48
CA GLY A 337 -10.57 2.66 6.54
C GLY A 337 -10.68 1.89 5.21
N ALA A 338 -11.36 2.44 4.20
CA ALA A 338 -11.39 1.86 2.85
C ALA A 338 -10.15 2.21 2.00
N PHE A 339 -9.40 3.25 2.38
CA PHE A 339 -8.14 3.63 1.72
C PHE A 339 -7.20 2.42 1.70
N LEU A 340 -6.81 2.03 0.49
CA LEU A 340 -5.96 0.86 0.23
C LEU A 340 -6.34 -0.42 0.99
N ASN A 341 -7.64 -0.67 1.19
CA ASN A 341 -8.14 -1.86 1.91
C ASN A 341 -7.69 -1.96 3.39
N GLY A 342 -7.31 -0.84 4.01
CA GLY A 342 -6.74 -0.79 5.36
C GLY A 342 -7.57 -1.52 6.42
N ARG A 343 -8.87 -1.26 6.52
CA ARG A 343 -9.76 -1.89 7.51
C ARG A 343 -9.79 -3.42 7.39
N ASN A 344 -9.82 -3.94 6.17
CA ASN A 344 -9.80 -5.38 5.94
C ASN A 344 -8.41 -5.97 6.24
N ALA A 345 -7.34 -5.27 5.90
CA ALA A 345 -5.98 -5.68 6.22
C ALA A 345 -5.74 -5.77 7.73
N TYR A 346 -6.12 -4.73 8.50
CA TYR A 346 -6.01 -4.73 9.97
C TYR A 346 -6.86 -5.81 10.63
N LYS A 347 -8.05 -6.07 10.09
CA LYS A 347 -8.86 -7.21 10.53
C LYS A 347 -8.13 -8.55 10.30
N ALA A 348 -7.48 -8.71 9.15
CA ALA A 348 -6.72 -9.91 8.84
C ALA A 348 -5.47 -10.05 9.74
N TYR A 349 -4.80 -8.94 10.07
CA TYR A 349 -3.69 -8.91 11.04
C TYR A 349 -4.12 -9.18 12.50
N GLY A 350 -5.43 -9.23 12.78
CA GLY A 350 -5.98 -9.57 14.11
C GLY A 350 -6.22 -8.39 15.05
N PHE A 351 -6.59 -7.22 14.52
CA PHE A 351 -7.07 -6.12 15.37
C PHE A 351 -8.53 -6.33 15.81
N ASP A 352 -8.81 -6.16 17.11
CA ASP A 352 -10.17 -6.20 17.67
C ASP A 352 -10.98 -4.97 17.27
N GLN A 353 -10.34 -3.80 17.25
CA GLN A 353 -10.96 -2.52 16.97
C GLN A 353 -10.11 -1.70 16.00
N PHE A 354 -10.77 -1.01 15.08
CA PHE A 354 -10.17 -0.13 14.10
C PHE A 354 -11.01 1.13 14.03
N TYR A 355 -10.38 2.28 14.26
CA TYR A 355 -10.99 3.60 14.20
C TYR A 355 -10.32 4.42 13.09
N ASP A 356 -11.07 4.76 12.05
CA ASP A 356 -10.61 5.69 11.01
C ASP A 356 -10.84 7.17 11.37
N ALA A 357 -10.28 8.08 10.57
CA ALA A 357 -10.41 9.53 10.75
C ALA A 357 -11.86 9.97 11.06
N LYS A 358 -12.84 9.43 10.31
CA LYS A 358 -14.25 9.74 10.51
C LYS A 358 -14.77 9.28 11.87
N GLU A 359 -14.45 8.05 12.30
CA GLU A 359 -14.83 7.53 13.62
C GLU A 359 -14.12 8.25 14.77
N LEU A 360 -12.94 8.82 14.51
CA LEU A 360 -12.16 9.62 15.45
C LEU A 360 -12.64 11.08 15.56
N GLY A 361 -13.52 11.51 14.63
CA GLY A 361 -14.01 12.89 14.53
C GLY A 361 -12.95 13.85 13.99
N LEU A 362 -12.10 13.36 13.10
CA LEU A 362 -11.00 14.08 12.47
C LEU A 362 -11.31 14.39 11.00
N GLU A 363 -10.61 15.39 10.47
CA GLU A 363 -10.72 15.84 9.08
C GLU A 363 -9.58 15.25 8.26
N GLU A 364 -9.93 14.25 7.45
CA GLU A 364 -8.99 13.42 6.69
C GLU A 364 -8.00 14.27 5.89
N TRP A 365 -6.71 13.95 6.00
CA TRP A 365 -5.58 14.62 5.34
C TRP A 365 -5.16 15.98 5.94
N GLU A 366 -5.80 16.43 7.01
CA GLU A 366 -5.48 17.71 7.67
C GLU A 366 -5.04 17.55 9.14
N GLU A 367 -4.98 16.31 9.64
CA GLU A 367 -4.68 16.05 11.04
C GLU A 367 -3.22 16.30 11.42
N THR A 368 -3.04 16.98 12.56
CA THR A 368 -1.76 17.06 13.26
C THR A 368 -1.53 15.82 14.12
N ASP A 369 -0.26 15.50 14.40
CA ASP A 369 0.09 14.39 15.29
C ASP A 369 -0.50 14.56 16.70
N THR A 370 -0.60 15.81 17.20
CA THR A 370 -1.31 16.12 18.45
C THR A 370 -2.78 15.68 18.39
N GLN A 371 -3.49 15.98 17.30
CA GLN A 371 -4.89 15.55 17.14
C GLN A 371 -5.01 14.03 17.09
N MET A 372 -4.10 13.34 16.38
CA MET A 372 -4.05 11.89 16.32
C MET A 372 -3.80 11.27 17.71
N PHE A 373 -2.83 11.79 18.47
CA PHE A 373 -2.50 11.29 19.80
C PHE A 373 -3.58 11.59 20.83
N ASP A 374 -4.24 12.76 20.75
CA ASP A 374 -5.40 13.07 21.57
C ASP A 374 -6.58 12.14 21.26
N ALA A 375 -6.82 11.84 19.99
CA ALA A 375 -7.84 10.88 19.59
C ALA A 375 -7.52 9.47 20.10
N ALA A 376 -6.28 9.01 19.93
CA ALA A 376 -5.79 7.74 20.46
C ALA A 376 -5.99 7.65 21.98
N ARG A 377 -5.66 8.71 22.73
CA ARG A 377 -5.89 8.79 24.18
C ARG A 377 -7.37 8.72 24.56
N ARG A 378 -8.25 9.45 23.86
CA ARG A 378 -9.71 9.37 24.09
C ARG A 378 -10.22 7.94 23.86
N ILE A 379 -9.73 7.25 22.83
CA ILE A 379 -10.09 5.85 22.58
C ILE A 379 -9.51 4.96 23.67
N TYR A 380 -8.24 5.13 24.05
CA TYR A 380 -7.61 4.37 25.13
C TYR A 380 -8.42 4.46 26.44
N ASP A 381 -8.76 5.67 26.87
CA ASP A 381 -9.54 5.92 28.10
C ASP A 381 -10.94 5.28 28.03
N LYS A 382 -11.53 5.21 26.83
CA LYS A 382 -12.84 4.58 26.61
C LYS A 382 -12.78 3.05 26.66
N VAL A 383 -11.71 2.45 26.16
CA VAL A 383 -11.62 0.98 25.96
C VAL A 383 -10.85 0.26 27.07
N LYS A 384 -9.96 0.95 27.78
CA LYS A 384 -9.13 0.36 28.83
C LYS A 384 -10.00 -0.18 29.96
N LYS A 385 -9.75 -1.44 30.32
CA LYS A 385 -10.38 -2.12 31.46
C LYS A 385 -9.33 -2.53 32.49
N PRO A 386 -9.67 -2.54 33.79
CA PRO A 386 -8.76 -3.06 34.82
C PRO A 386 -8.32 -4.50 34.51
N GLY A 387 -7.01 -4.75 34.60
CA GLY A 387 -6.42 -6.08 34.38
C GLY A 387 -6.29 -6.54 32.92
N GLN A 388 -6.85 -5.81 31.94
CA GLN A 388 -6.68 -6.13 30.53
C GLN A 388 -5.64 -5.19 29.90
N PRO A 389 -4.50 -5.70 29.39
CA PRO A 389 -3.52 -4.86 28.70
C PRO A 389 -4.05 -4.44 27.32
N VAL A 390 -3.60 -3.27 26.83
CA VAL A 390 -3.99 -2.72 25.53
C VAL A 390 -2.77 -2.62 24.64
N PHE A 391 -2.92 -3.10 23.40
CA PHE A 391 -2.00 -2.80 22.31
C PHE A 391 -2.68 -1.79 21.39
N MET A 392 -2.07 -0.63 21.24
CA MET A 392 -2.57 0.42 20.36
C MET A 392 -1.55 0.71 19.28
N MET A 393 -1.92 0.47 18.02
CA MET A 393 -1.17 0.90 16.84
C MET A 393 -1.75 2.24 16.38
N ILE A 394 -0.90 3.28 16.34
CA ILE A 394 -1.26 4.64 15.94
C ILE A 394 -0.45 4.98 14.71
N LEU A 395 -1.09 5.50 13.67
CA LEU A 395 -0.40 6.03 12.50
C LEU A 395 -0.57 7.54 12.49
N THR A 396 0.51 8.26 12.22
CA THR A 396 0.47 9.70 11.97
C THR A 396 0.36 10.00 10.48
N LEU A 397 0.13 11.27 10.13
CA LEU A 397 -0.06 11.71 8.74
C LEU A 397 0.54 13.10 8.45
N ALA A 398 0.82 13.92 9.47
CA ALA A 398 1.21 15.32 9.28
C ALA A 398 2.50 15.50 8.47
N GLN A 399 3.34 14.47 8.39
CA GLN A 399 4.59 14.46 7.64
C GLN A 399 4.44 13.96 6.20
N HIS A 400 3.23 13.59 5.78
CA HIS A 400 2.93 13.13 4.42
C HIS A 400 3.25 14.22 3.39
N GLY A 401 3.72 13.82 2.21
CA GLY A 401 4.01 14.74 1.10
C GLY A 401 2.74 15.25 0.37
N PRO A 402 2.87 16.24 -0.51
CA PRO A 402 4.09 16.97 -0.88
C PRO A 402 4.50 18.03 0.16
N HIS A 403 5.79 18.33 0.26
CA HIS A 403 6.31 19.31 1.21
C HIS A 403 6.56 20.70 0.59
N ASP A 404 6.08 20.92 -0.63
CA ASP A 404 6.24 22.15 -1.41
C ASP A 404 4.92 22.74 -1.93
N THR A 405 3.80 22.32 -1.34
CA THR A 405 2.45 22.87 -1.61
C THR A 405 2.33 24.31 -1.12
N ASP A 406 2.80 24.55 0.09
CA ASP A 406 2.69 25.84 0.75
C ASP A 406 3.95 26.70 0.57
N PRO A 407 3.81 28.02 0.41
CA PRO A 407 4.96 28.91 0.32
C PRO A 407 5.71 28.96 1.64
N LEU A 408 7.04 29.10 1.59
CA LEU A 408 7.89 29.20 2.79
C LEU A 408 7.38 30.18 3.85
N SER A 409 6.77 31.30 3.44
CA SER A 409 6.26 32.33 4.34
C SER A 409 5.04 31.93 5.16
N SER A 410 4.31 30.87 4.80
CA SER A 410 3.15 30.39 5.58
C SER A 410 3.54 29.45 6.72
N LEU A 411 4.76 28.88 6.70
CA LEU A 411 5.26 28.06 7.79
C LEU A 411 5.34 28.87 9.10
N PRO A 412 5.29 28.23 10.27
CA PRO A 412 5.54 28.89 11.55
C PRO A 412 7.02 29.27 11.70
N ALA A 413 7.30 30.31 12.49
CA ALA A 413 8.67 30.61 12.89
C ALA A 413 9.22 29.47 13.80
N PRO A 414 10.50 29.08 13.69
CA PRO A 414 11.55 29.67 12.85
C PRO A 414 11.67 29.05 11.43
N PHE A 415 10.74 28.20 11.02
CA PHE A 415 10.77 27.48 9.73
C PHE A 415 10.33 28.32 8.53
N ASN A 416 9.77 29.50 8.78
CA ASN A 416 9.29 30.44 7.77
C ASN A 416 10.37 31.24 7.01
N ARG A 417 11.62 30.79 7.09
CA ARG A 417 12.80 31.40 6.46
C ARG A 417 13.76 30.29 6.04
N GLY A 418 14.59 30.52 5.03
CA GLY A 418 15.56 29.51 4.57
C GLY A 418 16.50 29.11 5.71
N LEU A 419 16.30 27.92 6.27
CA LEU A 419 17.05 27.44 7.44
C LEU A 419 18.34 26.75 7.00
N LEU A 420 18.28 26.01 5.90
CA LEU A 420 19.40 25.30 5.33
C LEU A 420 20.08 26.15 4.26
N LYS A 421 21.41 26.17 4.27
CA LYS A 421 22.23 26.87 3.29
C LYS A 421 22.58 25.96 2.13
N ASP A 422 22.94 26.56 1.00
CA ASP A 422 23.49 25.87 -0.17
C ASP A 422 22.59 24.76 -0.74
N LEU A 423 21.27 24.97 -0.68
CA LEU A 423 20.26 24.13 -1.32
C LEU A 423 19.51 24.91 -2.41
N PRO A 424 19.15 24.27 -3.54
CA PRO A 424 18.19 24.84 -4.47
C PRO A 424 16.84 25.13 -3.80
N ALA A 425 16.08 26.07 -4.36
CA ALA A 425 14.85 26.58 -3.73
C ALA A 425 13.82 25.48 -3.37
N LYS A 426 13.61 24.49 -4.25
CA LYS A 426 12.65 23.41 -4.02
C LYS A 426 13.07 22.46 -2.89
N PRO A 427 14.27 21.83 -2.90
CA PRO A 427 14.73 21.04 -1.76
C PRO A 427 14.75 21.85 -0.46
N ALA A 428 15.15 23.13 -0.51
CA ALA A 428 15.14 23.99 0.68
C ALA A 428 13.73 24.16 1.26
N LEU A 429 12.72 24.45 0.43
CA LEU A 429 11.32 24.53 0.86
C LEU A 429 10.83 23.20 1.44
N ASN A 430 11.02 22.10 0.72
CA ASN A 430 10.61 20.77 1.18
C ASN A 430 11.21 20.44 2.54
N PHE A 431 12.51 20.71 2.74
CA PHE A 431 13.18 20.44 4.01
C PHE A 431 12.72 21.37 5.14
N ASN A 432 12.42 22.63 4.82
CA ASN A 432 11.87 23.58 5.79
C ASN A 432 10.48 23.15 6.29
N THR A 433 9.60 22.75 5.38
CA THR A 433 8.30 22.16 5.69
C THR A 433 8.47 20.88 6.51
N TYR A 434 9.39 19.99 6.09
CA TYR A 434 9.71 18.77 6.82
C TYR A 434 10.14 19.05 8.27
N LEU A 435 11.07 19.98 8.49
CA LEU A 435 11.53 20.34 9.83
C LEU A 435 10.43 20.99 10.69
N SER A 436 9.52 21.72 10.06
CA SER A 436 8.35 22.29 10.75
C SER A 436 7.42 21.20 11.28
N ASN A 437 7.09 20.22 10.42
CA ASN A 437 6.21 19.12 10.78
C ASN A 437 6.90 18.17 11.78
N LEU A 438 8.18 17.87 11.59
CA LEU A 438 8.99 17.11 12.52
C LEU A 438 9.05 17.75 13.91
N HIS A 439 9.08 19.09 13.99
CA HIS A 439 9.02 19.78 15.28
C HIS A 439 7.67 19.60 15.98
N ASN A 440 6.56 19.61 15.23
CA ASN A 440 5.24 19.34 15.77
C ASN A 440 5.12 17.88 16.25
N SER A 441 5.64 16.93 15.46
CA SER A 441 5.73 15.51 15.82
C SER A 441 6.55 15.30 17.10
N ASP A 442 7.72 15.95 17.22
CA ASP A 442 8.58 15.91 18.41
C ASP A 442 7.85 16.37 19.68
N VAL A 443 7.09 17.47 19.58
CA VAL A 443 6.29 17.99 20.69
C VAL A 443 5.17 17.02 21.05
N ALA A 444 4.40 16.56 20.07
CA ALA A 444 3.27 15.65 20.27
C ALA A 444 3.74 14.31 20.88
N MET A 445 4.84 13.76 20.37
CA MET A 445 5.43 12.51 20.88
C MET A 445 5.90 12.68 22.32
N GLY A 446 6.53 13.81 22.67
CA GLY A 446 6.89 14.13 24.05
C GLY A 446 5.70 14.17 25.01
N GLU A 447 4.55 14.69 24.57
CA GLU A 447 3.31 14.69 25.36
C GLU A 447 2.71 13.29 25.52
N LEU A 448 2.72 12.48 24.45
CA LEU A 448 2.24 11.09 24.49
C LEU A 448 3.13 10.23 25.42
N GLU A 449 4.45 10.37 25.29
CA GLU A 449 5.42 9.70 26.16
C GLU A 449 5.19 10.05 27.63
N LYS A 450 5.08 11.34 27.94
CA LYS A 450 4.81 11.82 29.30
C LYS A 450 3.52 11.21 29.85
N HIS A 451 2.46 11.18 29.05
CA HIS A 451 1.16 10.64 29.47
C HIS A 451 1.25 9.15 29.87
N PHE A 452 1.98 8.35 29.09
CA PHE A 452 2.00 6.89 29.23
C PHE A 452 3.16 6.33 30.06
N LEU A 453 4.27 7.06 30.19
CA LEU A 453 5.47 6.61 30.90
C LEU A 453 5.60 7.17 32.33
N ASP A 454 5.02 8.35 32.63
CA ASP A 454 5.08 8.93 33.98
C ASP A 454 4.03 8.33 34.95
N ARG A 455 3.12 7.49 34.44
CA ARG A 455 2.10 6.80 35.23
C ARG A 455 2.64 5.50 35.87
N PRO A 456 2.00 4.96 36.93
CA PRO A 456 2.45 3.72 37.57
C PRO A 456 2.17 2.46 36.75
N GLU A 457 1.22 2.49 35.81
CA GLU A 457 0.91 1.35 34.95
C GLU A 457 2.11 1.01 34.05
N PRO A 458 2.54 -0.27 33.99
CA PRO A 458 3.59 -0.70 33.08
C PRO A 458 3.22 -0.40 31.63
N THR A 459 4.11 0.28 30.92
CA THR A 459 3.93 0.67 29.51
C THR A 459 5.22 0.49 28.72
N VAL A 460 5.07 0.06 27.47
CA VAL A 460 6.09 0.12 26.43
C VAL A 460 5.57 1.03 25.32
N ILE A 461 6.38 2.01 24.93
CA ILE A 461 6.13 2.84 23.75
C ILE A 461 7.16 2.46 22.69
N VAL A 462 6.70 2.22 21.47
CA VAL A 462 7.55 2.02 20.30
C VAL A 462 7.16 3.05 19.27
N HIS A 463 8.10 3.84 18.78
CA HIS A 463 7.85 4.72 17.64
C HIS A 463 8.95 4.58 16.59
N PHE A 464 8.56 4.62 15.32
CA PHE A 464 9.44 4.32 14.20
C PHE A 464 8.98 5.02 12.93
N GLY A 465 9.93 5.31 12.04
CA GLY A 465 9.62 5.86 10.71
C GLY A 465 9.29 4.75 9.72
N ASP A 466 8.22 4.91 8.96
CA ASP A 466 7.79 3.95 7.92
C ASP A 466 8.61 4.04 6.63
N HIS A 467 9.00 5.26 6.23
CA HIS A 467 9.92 5.54 5.14
C HIS A 467 10.47 6.97 5.21
N GLN A 468 11.42 7.29 4.33
CA GLN A 468 11.82 8.68 4.10
C GLN A 468 10.84 9.36 3.13
N PRO A 469 10.64 10.69 3.19
CA PRO A 469 9.85 11.41 2.21
C PRO A 469 10.57 11.44 0.87
N SER A 470 9.83 11.63 -0.23
CA SER A 470 10.43 11.64 -1.57
C SER A 470 11.06 13.00 -1.94
N PHE A 471 10.42 14.11 -1.56
CA PHE A 471 10.67 15.46 -2.10
C PHE A 471 10.70 15.47 -3.64
N GLY A 472 9.82 14.72 -4.29
CA GLY A 472 9.84 14.52 -5.74
C GLY A 472 11.13 13.88 -6.26
N GLY A 473 11.75 13.01 -5.46
CA GLY A 473 13.04 12.37 -5.72
C GLY A 473 14.27 13.19 -5.32
N LEU A 474 14.12 14.49 -5.05
CA LEU A 474 15.23 15.42 -4.86
C LEU A 474 16.09 15.10 -3.61
N ILE A 475 15.49 14.46 -2.61
CA ILE A 475 16.20 14.10 -1.38
C ILE A 475 17.28 13.02 -1.60
N ARG A 476 17.21 12.27 -2.72
CA ARG A 476 18.17 11.20 -3.02
C ARG A 476 19.56 11.73 -3.37
N ASP A 477 19.60 12.91 -4.00
CA ASP A 477 20.84 13.55 -4.46
C ASP A 477 21.49 14.40 -3.37
N MET A 478 20.81 14.61 -2.24
CA MET A 478 21.36 15.39 -1.14
C MET A 478 22.49 14.63 -0.43
N PRO A 479 23.61 15.29 -0.13
CA PRO A 479 24.76 14.65 0.50
C PRO A 479 24.47 14.30 1.95
N ARG A 480 24.94 13.10 2.36
CA ARG A 480 24.74 12.55 3.70
C ARG A 480 26.05 12.13 4.33
N THR A 481 26.12 12.20 5.65
CA THR A 481 27.20 11.65 6.46
C THR A 481 26.64 10.44 7.21
N LEU A 482 27.04 9.25 6.76
CA LEU A 482 26.63 7.97 7.35
C LEU A 482 27.87 7.11 7.62
N PRO A 483 27.82 6.24 8.64
CA PRO A 483 28.80 5.16 8.78
C PRO A 483 28.90 4.34 7.48
N PRO A 484 30.10 3.88 7.07
CA PRO A 484 30.28 3.17 5.80
C PRO A 484 29.34 1.98 5.60
N ALA A 485 29.06 1.22 6.67
CA ALA A 485 28.16 0.07 6.64
C ALA A 485 26.69 0.43 6.32
N LEU A 486 26.28 1.69 6.55
CA LEU A 486 24.91 2.16 6.34
C LEU A 486 24.72 2.87 5.00
N VAL A 487 25.80 3.23 4.30
CA VAL A 487 25.76 3.93 3.00
C VAL A 487 24.92 3.18 1.94
N PRO A 488 25.00 1.85 1.79
CA PRO A 488 24.17 1.11 0.83
C PRO A 488 22.67 1.27 1.07
N TYR A 489 22.27 1.47 2.33
CA TYR A 489 20.88 1.54 2.74
C TYR A 489 20.36 2.97 2.84
N LYS A 490 21.14 3.99 2.47
CA LYS A 490 20.87 5.41 2.77
C LYS A 490 19.44 5.86 2.49
N HIS A 491 18.79 5.39 1.41
CA HIS A 491 17.41 5.76 1.06
C HIS A 491 16.33 5.04 1.86
N TYR A 492 16.66 3.90 2.44
CA TYR A 492 15.76 2.99 3.14
C TYR A 492 16.04 2.96 4.65
N LEU A 493 16.76 3.96 5.16
CA LEU A 493 17.06 4.11 6.58
C LEU A 493 16.10 5.09 7.24
N THR A 494 15.33 4.62 8.21
CA THR A 494 14.59 5.46 9.15
C THR A 494 15.19 5.27 10.53
N TYR A 495 14.36 5.14 11.55
CA TYR A 495 14.75 4.97 12.93
C TYR A 495 13.71 4.12 13.67
N TYR A 496 14.11 3.57 14.80
CA TYR A 496 13.19 3.08 15.82
C TYR A 496 13.62 3.58 17.19
N MET A 497 12.64 3.70 18.09
CA MET A 497 12.80 4.05 19.49
C MET A 497 11.85 3.20 20.32
N ILE A 498 12.38 2.56 21.36
CA ILE A 498 11.63 1.78 22.33
C ILE A 498 11.87 2.41 23.70
N LYS A 499 10.81 2.92 24.32
CA LYS A 499 10.82 3.48 25.67
C LYS A 499 9.91 2.68 26.59
N SER A 500 10.28 2.55 27.85
CA SER A 500 9.46 1.85 28.83
C SER A 500 9.69 2.34 30.25
N ASN A 501 8.63 2.32 31.06
CA ASN A 501 8.71 2.47 32.51
C ASN A 501 8.83 1.11 33.23
N VAL A 502 8.91 -0.01 32.49
CA VAL A 502 9.18 -1.34 33.03
C VAL A 502 10.66 -1.44 33.38
N LYS A 503 10.95 -1.77 34.64
CA LYS A 503 12.32 -1.86 35.15
C LYS A 503 13.07 -3.08 34.59
N ASP A 504 14.40 -2.95 34.56
CA ASP A 504 15.34 -4.04 34.31
C ASP A 504 15.15 -4.79 32.98
N ARG A 505 14.66 -4.08 31.94
CA ARG A 505 14.61 -4.60 30.57
C ARG A 505 15.93 -4.37 29.86
N ARG A 506 16.62 -5.44 29.49
CA ARG A 506 17.82 -5.39 28.64
C ARG A 506 17.43 -5.76 27.22
N MET A 507 17.77 -4.90 26.27
CA MET A 507 17.58 -5.15 24.85
C MET A 507 18.92 -5.27 24.14
N PRO A 508 19.03 -6.12 23.10
CA PRO A 508 20.19 -6.10 22.23
C PRO A 508 20.27 -4.78 21.47
N SER A 509 21.48 -4.40 21.07
CA SER A 509 21.74 -3.29 20.16
C SER A 509 22.32 -3.85 18.87
N TYR A 510 21.83 -3.34 17.75
CA TYR A 510 22.29 -3.70 16.42
C TYR A 510 22.77 -2.45 15.67
N PRO A 511 23.78 -2.55 14.78
CA PRO A 511 24.18 -1.42 13.94
C PRO A 511 23.03 -0.87 13.08
N MET A 512 22.13 -1.77 12.66
CA MET A 512 20.91 -1.50 11.92
C MET A 512 19.92 -2.61 12.25
N LEU A 513 18.65 -2.28 12.46
CA LEU A 513 17.59 -3.25 12.65
C LEU A 513 16.70 -3.27 11.40
N ASP A 514 16.37 -4.44 10.88
CA ASP A 514 15.33 -4.59 9.86
C ASP A 514 13.94 -4.46 10.49
N ILE A 515 13.03 -3.71 9.86
CA ILE A 515 11.66 -3.51 10.34
C ILE A 515 10.90 -4.82 10.58
N ALA A 516 11.23 -5.90 9.85
CA ALA A 516 10.67 -7.23 10.07
C ALA A 516 10.96 -7.79 11.47
N HIS A 517 11.95 -7.24 12.18
CA HIS A 517 12.26 -7.63 13.55
C HIS A 517 11.60 -6.76 14.61
N LEU A 518 10.88 -5.69 14.23
CA LEU A 518 10.20 -4.82 15.17
C LEU A 518 9.16 -5.56 16.05
N PRO A 519 8.33 -6.48 15.52
CA PRO A 519 7.43 -7.29 16.35
C PRO A 519 8.11 -8.02 17.51
N ASN A 520 9.23 -8.70 17.23
CA ASN A 520 9.93 -9.45 18.28
C ASN A 520 10.73 -8.52 19.23
N MET A 521 11.11 -7.32 18.80
CA MET A 521 11.62 -6.27 19.69
C MET A 521 10.53 -5.75 20.65
N VAL A 522 9.29 -5.57 20.17
CA VAL A 522 8.12 -5.19 20.98
C VAL A 522 7.86 -6.25 22.06
N LEU A 523 7.74 -7.51 21.66
CA LEU A 523 7.48 -8.62 22.59
C LEU A 523 8.59 -8.77 23.64
N GLN A 524 9.85 -8.68 23.22
CA GLN A 524 11.00 -8.80 24.13
C GLN A 524 11.07 -7.62 25.11
N SER A 525 10.86 -6.39 24.64
CA SER A 525 10.90 -5.20 25.50
C SER A 525 9.74 -5.19 26.51
N ALA A 526 8.56 -5.67 26.12
CA ALA A 526 7.44 -5.91 27.03
C ALA A 526 7.67 -7.10 27.98
N GLY A 527 8.62 -7.99 27.65
CA GLY A 527 8.93 -9.21 28.38
C GLY A 527 7.84 -10.27 28.28
N LEU A 528 7.15 -10.29 27.15
CA LEU A 528 6.05 -11.22 26.87
C LEU A 528 6.57 -12.59 26.42
N PRO A 529 5.81 -13.67 26.67
CA PRO A 529 6.09 -14.94 26.04
C PRO A 529 6.00 -14.84 24.52
N MET A 530 6.87 -15.56 23.83
CA MET A 530 6.85 -15.70 22.38
C MET A 530 6.34 -17.08 22.00
N ASP A 531 5.46 -17.14 21.02
CA ASP A 531 5.08 -18.41 20.39
C ASP A 531 6.23 -18.95 19.51
N PRO A 532 6.06 -20.11 18.86
CA PRO A 532 7.11 -20.67 18.02
C PRO A 532 7.56 -19.75 16.88
N TYR A 533 6.65 -18.98 16.29
CA TYR A 533 6.98 -18.07 15.20
C TYR A 533 7.85 -16.93 15.69
N PHE A 534 7.43 -16.20 16.72
CA PHE A 534 8.19 -15.07 17.23
C PHE A 534 9.47 -15.49 17.95
N SER A 535 9.53 -16.72 18.48
CA SER A 535 10.76 -17.34 18.95
C SER A 535 11.76 -17.54 17.80
N ALA A 536 11.30 -18.08 16.65
CA ALA A 536 12.14 -18.23 15.47
C ALA A 536 12.58 -16.87 14.90
N ALA A 537 11.69 -15.88 14.86
CA ALA A 537 11.99 -14.53 14.39
C ALA A 537 13.05 -13.84 15.26
N MET A 538 13.00 -14.02 16.59
CA MET A 538 14.00 -13.49 17.52
C MET A 538 15.36 -14.19 17.35
N GLU A 539 15.35 -15.51 17.13
CA GLU A 539 16.56 -16.29 16.88
C GLU A 539 17.21 -15.88 15.54
N LEU A 540 16.42 -15.70 14.48
CA LEU A 540 16.90 -15.17 13.19
C LEU A 540 17.55 -13.80 13.38
N ARG A 541 16.88 -12.86 14.06
CA ARG A 541 17.42 -11.53 14.37
C ARG A 541 18.77 -11.62 15.07
N THR A 542 18.92 -12.56 16.00
CA THR A 542 20.14 -12.74 16.78
C THR A 542 21.27 -13.28 15.91
N ARG A 543 21.01 -14.34 15.13
CA ARG A 543 21.98 -14.99 14.23
C ARG A 543 22.38 -14.09 13.05
N CYS A 544 21.48 -13.22 12.61
CA CYS A 544 21.70 -12.28 11.51
C CYS A 544 22.07 -10.85 11.97
N HIS A 545 22.36 -10.65 13.25
CA HIS A 545 22.78 -9.35 13.80
C HIS A 545 21.84 -8.18 13.47
N GLY A 546 20.53 -8.41 13.54
CA GLY A 546 19.49 -7.41 13.29
C GLY A 546 19.08 -7.27 11.83
N LEU A 547 19.70 -8.01 10.91
CA LEU A 547 19.36 -8.02 9.49
C LEU A 547 18.35 -9.14 9.17
N TYR A 548 17.48 -8.90 8.19
CA TYR A 548 16.60 -9.94 7.63
C TYR A 548 17.07 -10.35 6.22
N SER A 549 16.71 -9.57 5.20
CA SER A 549 16.98 -9.93 3.79
C SER A 549 18.46 -9.79 3.46
N ASP A 550 19.14 -8.86 4.14
CA ASP A 550 20.57 -8.60 3.98
C ASP A 550 21.46 -9.48 4.88
N CYS A 551 20.89 -10.50 5.53
CA CYS A 551 21.67 -11.45 6.32
C CYS A 551 22.71 -12.16 5.42
N ILE A 552 23.95 -12.27 5.90
CA ILE A 552 25.04 -12.88 5.12
C ILE A 552 24.75 -14.37 4.85
N ASP A 553 24.14 -15.06 5.81
CA ASP A 553 23.75 -16.46 5.70
C ASP A 553 22.36 -16.59 5.06
N GLN A 554 22.34 -16.67 3.72
CA GLN A 554 21.10 -16.79 2.95
C GLN A 554 20.45 -18.17 3.08
N ASP A 555 21.20 -19.22 3.42
CA ASP A 555 20.62 -20.55 3.61
C ASP A 555 19.91 -20.64 4.97
N LEU A 556 20.42 -19.93 5.98
CA LEU A 556 19.69 -19.69 7.22
C LEU A 556 18.34 -19.01 6.97
N VAL A 557 18.31 -17.92 6.20
CA VAL A 557 17.06 -17.20 5.88
C VAL A 557 16.07 -18.08 5.11
N LYS A 558 16.54 -18.85 4.12
CA LYS A 558 15.68 -19.81 3.39
C LYS A 558 15.13 -20.92 4.30
N SER A 559 15.94 -21.41 5.24
CA SER A 559 15.48 -22.40 6.22
C SER A 559 14.47 -21.82 7.20
N TYR A 560 14.61 -20.55 7.55
CA TYR A 560 13.61 -19.81 8.33
C TYR A 560 12.30 -19.72 7.58
N HIS A 561 12.31 -19.36 6.30
CA HIS A 561 11.09 -19.33 5.48
C HIS A 561 10.41 -20.70 5.40
N ALA A 562 11.19 -21.78 5.21
CA ALA A 562 10.66 -23.14 5.22
C ALA A 562 10.02 -23.48 6.58
N TRP A 563 10.67 -23.12 7.69
CA TRP A 563 10.14 -23.29 9.04
C TRP A 563 8.83 -22.53 9.25
N THR A 564 8.79 -21.24 8.90
CA THR A 564 7.63 -20.40 9.18
C THR A 564 6.45 -20.68 8.26
N PHE A 565 6.69 -21.00 6.98
CA PHE A 565 5.62 -21.17 5.99
C PHE A 565 5.15 -22.62 5.88
N ASN A 566 6.07 -23.60 5.85
CA ASN A 566 5.68 -25.01 5.68
C ASN A 566 5.34 -25.70 7.00
N HIS A 567 6.03 -25.37 8.09
CA HIS A 567 5.84 -26.06 9.39
C HIS A 567 4.91 -25.30 10.33
N LEU A 568 5.11 -23.99 10.48
CA LEU A 568 4.31 -23.18 11.39
C LEU A 568 3.04 -22.59 10.75
N HIS A 569 2.95 -22.59 9.41
CA HIS A 569 1.81 -22.04 8.67
C HIS A 569 1.47 -20.58 9.02
N VAL A 570 2.52 -19.77 9.26
CA VAL A 570 2.38 -18.33 9.59
C VAL A 570 1.73 -17.55 8.43
N TYR A 571 1.88 -18.07 7.21
CA TYR A 571 1.31 -17.54 5.98
C TYR A 571 0.80 -18.68 5.10
N ASP A 572 -0.48 -18.64 4.70
CA ASP A 572 -1.15 -19.66 3.88
C ASP A 572 -1.59 -19.08 2.52
N PRO A 573 -0.84 -19.29 1.41
CA PRO A 573 -1.07 -18.68 0.10
C PRO A 573 -2.39 -19.07 -0.58
#